data_AF-A0A1H8QJI9-F1
#
_entry.id   AF-A0A1H8QJI9-F1
#
_cell.length_a   1.000
_cell.length_b   1.000
_cell.length_c   1.000
_cell.angle_alpha   90.00
_cell.angle_beta   90.00
_cell.angle_gamma   90.00
#
_symmetry.space_group_name_H-M   'P 1'
#
loop_
_entity.id
_entity.type
_entity.pdbx_description
1 polymer ?
#
loop_
_entity_poly.entity_id
_entity_poly.type
_entity_poly.pdbx_seq_one_letter_code
_entity_poly.pdbx_strand_id
1 'polypeptide(L)'
;MGKIIAVLAAAAALPALYWVSVRAWKAIWQTFPKIPDKEYPATGMQLRVIMPEYTFDDFIGKFNFAGAKLLPASGSYNITYTNRNGITTNRNISVSRAYENNGKFIVDAYCHLHASRRSFSNHRINRAVDLNTGKFVNDLAQHAIASFDDLAIQKTWQTIGYEMMALYLLGFLCCTDRRMLKTERDIMAGYLKRRRPDIVLEDDQLERMLKRLGMPDPRQFKKIVSDMKATGDTTRLCDIADCAMRIAATQKTADPLEKAVIEMFQEASGKVIPIDNGCQIQVIAARKEPSTPREGRETWRCTGGETYNYDTSNHPATRKGTR
;
A
#
# COMPACT_ATOMS: atom_id res chain seq x y z
N MET A 1 37.88 36.97 -11.81
CA MET A 1 38.34 35.75 -11.11
C MET A 1 37.79 35.60 -9.68
N GLY A 2 37.64 36.66 -8.87
CA GLY A 2 37.21 36.54 -7.46
C GLY A 2 35.86 35.84 -7.21
N LYS A 3 34.87 35.99 -8.11
CA LYS A 3 33.55 35.33 -7.95
C LYS A 3 33.57 33.81 -8.17
N ILE A 4 34.52 33.29 -8.95
CA ILE A 4 34.62 31.84 -9.22
C ILE A 4 35.26 31.11 -8.02
N ILE A 5 36.22 31.76 -7.35
CA ILE A 5 36.87 31.21 -6.15
C ILE A 5 35.87 31.11 -4.98
N ALA A 6 34.98 32.08 -4.83
CA ALA A 6 33.95 32.06 -3.78
C ALA A 6 32.94 30.92 -3.97
N VAL A 7 32.53 30.63 -5.21
CA VAL A 7 31.59 29.53 -5.51
C VAL A 7 32.24 28.16 -5.30
N LEU A 8 33.51 28.01 -5.65
CA LEU A 8 34.26 26.77 -5.42
C LEU A 8 34.51 26.50 -3.92
N ALA A 9 34.76 27.55 -3.13
CA ALA A 9 34.89 27.41 -1.67
C ALA A 9 33.57 27.01 -0.99
N ALA A 10 32.44 27.55 -1.44
CA ALA A 10 31.12 27.16 -0.93
C ALA A 10 30.74 25.71 -1.31
N ALA A 11 31.12 25.27 -2.52
CA ALA A 11 30.86 23.89 -2.97
C ALA A 11 31.67 22.84 -2.19
N ALA A 12 32.87 23.19 -1.71
CA ALA A 12 33.70 22.29 -0.88
C ALA A 12 33.22 22.16 0.58
N ALA A 13 32.41 23.10 1.08
CA ALA A 13 31.88 23.07 2.45
C ALA A 13 30.65 22.16 2.62
N LEU A 14 29.88 21.94 1.54
CA LEU A 14 28.66 21.12 1.57
C LEU A 14 28.91 19.63 1.91
N PRO A 15 29.95 18.95 1.37
CA PRO A 15 30.28 17.58 1.76
C PRO A 15 30.71 17.49 3.24
N ALA A 16 31.46 18.47 3.73
CA ALA A 16 31.94 18.49 5.11
C ALA A 16 30.78 18.61 6.11
N LEU A 17 29.82 19.51 5.83
CA LEU A 17 28.62 19.64 6.65
C LEU A 17 27.77 18.36 6.62
N TYR A 18 27.60 17.74 5.45
CA TYR A 18 26.87 16.46 5.33
C TYR A 18 27.51 15.35 6.19
N TRP A 19 28.83 15.21 6.17
CA TRP A 19 29.53 14.21 7.00
C TRP A 19 29.46 14.52 8.50
N VAL A 20 29.44 15.80 8.90
CA VAL A 20 29.21 16.20 10.28
C VAL A 20 27.79 15.85 10.72
N SER A 21 26.77 16.09 9.89
CA SER A 21 25.38 15.71 10.15
C SER A 21 25.21 14.19 10.29
N VAL A 22 25.82 13.40 9.41
CA VAL A 22 25.77 11.93 9.46
C VAL A 22 26.46 11.38 10.71
N ARG A 23 27.61 11.96 11.12
CA ARG A 23 28.30 11.55 12.35
C ARG A 23 27.53 11.95 13.61
N ALA A 24 26.95 13.16 13.63
CA ALA A 24 26.10 13.62 14.72
C ALA A 24 24.84 12.73 14.85
N TRP A 25 24.20 12.38 13.73
CA TRP A 25 23.07 11.45 13.71
C TRP A 25 23.45 10.06 14.23
N LYS A 26 24.59 9.51 13.80
CA LYS A 26 25.07 8.20 14.28
C LYS A 26 25.39 8.21 15.78
N ALA A 27 25.92 9.31 16.30
CA ALA A 27 26.16 9.50 17.74
C ALA A 27 24.84 9.62 18.52
N ILE A 28 23.89 10.42 18.03
CA ILE A 28 22.55 10.56 18.63
C ILE A 28 21.82 9.20 18.64
N TRP A 29 21.90 8.45 17.54
CA TRP A 29 21.33 7.10 17.43
C TRP A 29 21.90 6.13 18.47
N GLN A 30 23.21 6.20 18.73
CA GLN A 30 23.89 5.37 19.72
C GLN A 30 23.58 5.78 21.17
N THR A 31 23.15 7.02 21.40
CA THR A 31 22.76 7.52 22.72
C THR A 31 21.29 7.33 23.06
N PHE A 32 20.44 6.89 22.12
CA PHE A 32 19.10 6.46 22.50
C PHE A 32 19.22 5.31 23.47
N PRO A 33 18.60 5.39 24.66
CA PRO A 33 18.57 4.27 25.58
C PRO A 33 17.97 3.10 24.81
N LYS A 34 18.72 2.00 24.69
CA LYS A 34 18.12 0.70 24.36
C LYS A 34 16.97 0.56 25.34
N ILE A 35 15.74 0.58 24.83
CA ILE A 35 14.55 0.43 25.66
C ILE A 35 14.82 -0.81 26.50
N PRO A 36 15.06 -0.69 27.82
CA PRO A 36 15.25 -1.88 28.64
C PRO A 36 13.97 -2.68 28.49
N ASP A 37 14.10 -3.98 28.25
CA ASP A 37 12.97 -4.89 28.19
C ASP A 37 12.08 -4.59 29.39
N LYS A 38 10.93 -3.96 29.14
CA LYS A 38 9.99 -3.65 30.21
C LYS A 38 9.53 -5.00 30.75
N GLU A 39 10.00 -5.37 31.92
CA GLU A 39 9.45 -6.47 32.70
C GLU A 39 8.01 -6.11 33.05
N TYR A 40 7.07 -6.63 32.27
CA TYR A 40 5.68 -6.65 32.66
C TYR A 40 5.50 -7.75 33.71
N PRO A 41 4.89 -7.45 34.87
CA PRO A 41 4.69 -8.45 35.92
C PRO A 41 3.85 -9.62 35.38
N ALA A 42 4.37 -10.81 35.69
CA ALA A 42 3.99 -12.08 35.12
C ALA A 42 2.53 -12.44 35.34
N THR A 43 1.80 -12.61 34.24
CA THR A 43 0.76 -13.63 34.13
C THR A 43 1.01 -14.41 32.84
N GLY A 44 1.71 -15.55 32.98
CA GLY A 44 1.67 -16.68 32.06
C GLY A 44 2.17 -16.46 30.63
N MET A 45 3.31 -17.09 30.31
CA MET A 45 3.90 -17.20 28.97
C MET A 45 4.61 -15.95 28.44
N GLN A 46 5.89 -15.81 28.84
CA GLN A 46 6.85 -15.02 28.05
C GLN A 46 7.06 -15.72 26.70
N LEU A 47 6.26 -15.34 25.71
CA LEU A 47 6.62 -15.51 24.31
C LEU A 47 7.84 -14.61 24.07
N ARG A 48 9.06 -15.15 24.26
CA ARG A 48 10.23 -14.62 23.57
C ARG A 48 9.92 -14.78 22.08
N VAL A 49 9.42 -13.71 21.46
CA VAL A 49 9.37 -13.60 20.00
C VAL A 49 10.83 -13.48 19.57
N ILE A 50 11.51 -14.62 19.46
CA ILE A 50 12.78 -14.69 18.75
C ILE A 50 12.41 -14.43 17.29
N MET A 51 12.45 -13.16 16.88
CA MET A 51 12.45 -12.84 15.47
C MET A 51 13.76 -13.42 14.92
N PRO A 52 13.73 -14.44 14.05
CA PRO A 52 14.95 -14.95 13.47
C PRO A 52 15.67 -13.78 12.80
N GLU A 53 16.98 -13.69 12.96
CA GLU A 53 17.81 -12.74 12.21
C GLU A 53 17.77 -13.13 10.73
N TYR A 54 16.72 -12.71 10.03
CA TYR A 54 16.64 -12.83 8.59
C TYR A 54 17.58 -11.79 8.01
N THR A 55 18.62 -12.23 7.32
CA THR A 55 19.50 -11.35 6.55
C THR A 55 18.72 -10.77 5.36
N PHE A 56 19.08 -9.56 4.93
CA PHE A 56 18.45 -8.88 3.80
C PHE A 56 18.50 -9.73 2.51
N ASP A 57 19.49 -10.61 2.41
CA ASP A 57 19.71 -11.52 1.29
C ASP A 57 18.70 -12.66 1.17
N ASP A 58 17.88 -12.92 2.20
CA ASP A 58 16.81 -13.94 2.08
C ASP A 58 15.59 -13.42 1.29
N PHE A 59 15.39 -12.10 1.25
CA PHE A 59 14.19 -11.46 0.71
C PHE A 59 14.18 -11.47 -0.82
N ILE A 60 13.42 -12.40 -1.42
CA ILE A 60 13.05 -12.65 -2.85
C ILE A 60 13.96 -12.25 -4.05
N GLY A 61 15.13 -11.67 -3.87
CA GLY A 61 16.21 -11.63 -4.84
C GLY A 61 16.09 -10.37 -5.67
N LYS A 62 16.51 -10.44 -6.93
CA LYS A 62 16.43 -9.33 -7.88
C LYS A 62 14.99 -9.09 -8.41
N PHE A 63 13.95 -9.50 -7.68
CA PHE A 63 12.58 -9.20 -8.09
C PHE A 63 12.33 -7.70 -7.90
N ASN A 64 11.94 -7.04 -8.99
CA ASN A 64 11.60 -5.63 -8.99
C ASN A 64 10.12 -5.50 -8.65
N PHE A 65 9.80 -5.04 -7.44
CA PHE A 65 8.42 -4.86 -7.00
C PHE A 65 7.78 -3.59 -7.56
N ALA A 66 8.56 -2.55 -7.87
CA ALA A 66 8.03 -1.31 -8.42
C ALA A 66 7.42 -1.50 -9.82
N GLY A 67 8.07 -2.30 -10.66
CA GLY A 67 7.55 -2.68 -11.97
C GLY A 67 6.57 -3.86 -11.94
N ALA A 68 6.27 -4.42 -10.78
CA ALA A 68 5.40 -5.58 -10.69
C ALA A 68 3.92 -5.18 -10.72
N LYS A 69 3.13 -5.93 -11.49
CA LYS A 69 1.69 -5.88 -11.45
C LYS A 69 1.20 -6.66 -10.22
N LEU A 70 0.45 -5.99 -9.35
CA LEU A 70 -0.20 -6.65 -8.23
C LEU A 70 -1.52 -7.27 -8.68
N LEU A 71 -1.68 -8.57 -8.45
CA LEU A 71 -2.84 -9.36 -8.84
C LEU A 71 -3.56 -9.88 -7.59
N PRO A 72 -4.90 -9.77 -7.56
CA PRO A 72 -5.67 -10.39 -6.49
C PRO A 72 -5.54 -11.91 -6.62
N ALA A 73 -5.36 -12.59 -5.48
CA ALA A 73 -5.26 -14.03 -5.44
C ALA A 73 -5.78 -14.55 -4.11
N SER A 74 -6.27 -15.79 -4.09
CA SER A 74 -6.74 -16.45 -2.87
C SER A 74 -6.53 -17.95 -2.92
N GLY A 75 -6.56 -18.57 -1.75
CA GLY A 75 -6.55 -20.01 -1.58
C GLY A 75 -5.64 -20.46 -0.45
N SER A 76 -5.85 -21.70 -0.02
CA SER A 76 -5.08 -22.35 1.04
C SER A 76 -4.35 -23.53 0.43
N TYR A 77 -3.03 -23.58 0.57
CA TYR A 77 -2.19 -24.55 -0.13
C TYR A 77 -1.22 -25.23 0.83
N ASN A 78 -0.98 -26.52 0.61
CA ASN A 78 0.22 -27.19 1.10
C ASN A 78 1.28 -27.13 0.00
N ILE A 79 2.43 -26.54 0.31
CA ILE A 79 3.53 -26.38 -0.64
C ILE A 79 4.79 -27.11 -0.17
N THR A 80 5.52 -27.68 -1.12
CA THR A 80 6.92 -28.08 -0.95
C THR A 80 7.78 -26.98 -1.55
N TYR A 81 8.51 -26.25 -0.70
CA TYR A 81 9.26 -25.05 -1.08
C TYR A 81 10.75 -25.20 -0.77
N THR A 82 11.59 -24.94 -1.77
CA THR A 82 13.05 -24.90 -1.62
C THR A 82 13.52 -23.46 -1.48
N ASN A 83 14.14 -23.12 -0.35
CA ASN A 83 14.66 -21.77 -0.13
C ASN A 83 15.99 -21.54 -0.90
N ARG A 84 16.61 -20.36 -0.72
CA ARG A 84 17.90 -20.04 -1.37
C ARG A 84 19.04 -20.96 -0.98
N ASN A 85 18.98 -21.48 0.25
CA ASN A 85 20.02 -22.31 0.83
C ASN A 85 19.84 -23.79 0.41
N GLY A 86 18.96 -24.08 -0.55
CA GLY A 86 18.65 -25.44 -0.99
C GLY A 86 17.79 -26.24 0.00
N ILE A 87 17.37 -25.65 1.13
CA ILE A 87 16.59 -26.34 2.15
C ILE A 87 15.14 -26.43 1.68
N THR A 88 14.67 -27.66 1.54
CA THR A 88 13.30 -27.98 1.14
C THR A 88 12.43 -28.20 2.37
N THR A 89 11.27 -27.55 2.40
CA THR A 89 10.34 -27.61 3.54
C THR A 89 8.91 -27.76 3.04
N ASN A 90 8.07 -28.47 3.79
CA ASN A 90 6.63 -28.52 3.56
C ASN A 90 5.93 -27.46 4.43
N ARG A 91 5.03 -26.68 3.83
CA ARG A 91 4.38 -25.55 4.51
C ARG A 91 2.91 -25.47 4.12
N ASN A 92 2.05 -25.21 5.10
CA ASN A 92 0.71 -24.71 4.84
C ASN A 92 0.78 -23.20 4.70
N ILE A 93 0.20 -22.66 3.63
CA ILE A 93 0.14 -21.23 3.36
C ILE A 93 -1.28 -20.80 2.98
N SER A 94 -1.65 -19.57 3.33
CA SER A 94 -2.89 -18.93 2.88
C SER A 94 -2.55 -17.72 2.02
N VAL A 95 -2.80 -17.84 0.72
CA VAL A 95 -2.45 -16.85 -0.30
C VAL A 95 -3.41 -15.68 -0.23
N SER A 96 -2.86 -14.47 -0.31
CA SER A 96 -3.63 -13.22 -0.28
C SER A 96 -3.54 -12.39 -1.55
N ARG A 97 -2.44 -12.55 -2.32
CA ARG A 97 -2.15 -11.84 -3.56
C ARG A 97 -0.92 -12.42 -4.25
N ALA A 98 -0.72 -12.03 -5.51
CA ALA A 98 0.47 -12.33 -6.28
C ALA A 98 1.05 -11.06 -6.91
N TYR A 99 2.36 -11.03 -7.08
CA TYR A 99 3.09 -10.01 -7.85
C TYR A 99 3.58 -10.67 -9.13
N GLU A 100 3.27 -10.07 -10.27
CA GLU A 100 3.75 -10.50 -11.58
C GLU A 100 4.75 -9.48 -12.11
N ASN A 101 5.92 -9.93 -12.55
CA ASN A 101 6.85 -9.08 -13.29
C ASN A 101 7.57 -9.91 -14.35
N ASN A 102 7.38 -9.58 -15.64
CA ASN A 102 7.99 -10.25 -16.78
C ASN A 102 7.79 -11.79 -16.74
N GLY A 103 6.55 -12.23 -16.50
CA GLY A 103 6.19 -13.65 -16.40
C GLY A 103 6.68 -14.36 -15.13
N LYS A 104 7.39 -13.67 -14.22
CA LYS A 104 7.78 -14.21 -12.92
C LYS A 104 6.74 -13.85 -11.87
N PHE A 105 6.35 -14.83 -11.07
CA PHE A 105 5.38 -14.67 -10.01
C PHE A 105 5.99 -14.81 -8.62
N ILE A 106 5.61 -13.89 -7.74
CA ILE A 106 5.84 -13.94 -6.30
C ILE A 106 4.49 -13.98 -5.60
N VAL A 107 4.29 -14.96 -4.74
CA VAL A 107 3.04 -15.16 -4.00
C VAL A 107 3.21 -14.64 -2.59
N ASP A 108 2.36 -13.72 -2.16
CA ASP A 108 2.34 -13.25 -0.77
C ASP A 108 1.24 -13.94 0.04
N ALA A 109 1.68 -14.64 1.08
CA ALA A 109 0.85 -15.57 1.82
C ALA A 109 1.17 -15.56 3.31
N TYR A 110 0.18 -15.88 4.13
CA TYR A 110 0.41 -16.19 5.53
C TYR A 110 1.01 -17.60 5.65
N CYS A 111 2.20 -17.72 6.23
CA CYS A 111 2.90 -18.98 6.44
C CYS A 111 2.57 -19.53 7.83
N HIS A 112 1.75 -20.57 7.90
CA HIS A 112 1.28 -21.15 9.16
C HIS A 112 2.41 -21.74 10.00
N LEU A 113 3.45 -22.29 9.37
CA LEU A 113 4.64 -22.82 10.08
C LEU A 113 5.38 -21.76 10.91
N HIS A 114 5.35 -20.50 10.48
CA HIS A 114 6.06 -19.40 11.14
C HIS A 114 5.12 -18.32 11.68
N ALA A 115 3.81 -18.58 11.68
CA ALA A 115 2.77 -17.63 12.07
C ALA A 115 3.01 -16.18 11.56
N SER A 116 3.44 -16.04 10.29
CA SER A 116 3.86 -14.74 9.73
C SER A 116 3.56 -14.65 8.23
N ARG A 117 3.28 -13.44 7.74
CA ARG A 117 3.19 -13.17 6.29
C ARG A 117 4.58 -13.25 5.67
N ARG A 118 4.66 -13.95 4.54
CA ARG A 118 5.87 -14.18 3.79
C ARG A 118 5.55 -14.23 2.31
N SER A 119 6.51 -13.77 1.53
CA SER A 119 6.45 -13.93 0.09
C SER A 119 7.20 -15.21 -0.32
N PHE A 120 6.68 -15.89 -1.33
CA PHE A 120 7.20 -17.14 -1.89
C PHE A 120 7.39 -16.97 -3.39
N SER A 121 8.56 -17.35 -3.89
CA SER A 121 8.80 -17.31 -5.32
C SER A 121 8.16 -18.53 -6.00
N ASN A 122 7.31 -18.32 -7.01
CA ASN A 122 6.54 -19.40 -7.64
C ASN A 122 7.47 -20.49 -8.23
N HIS A 123 8.59 -20.09 -8.84
CA HIS A 123 9.58 -21.03 -9.41
C HIS A 123 10.32 -21.89 -8.38
N ARG A 124 10.16 -21.61 -7.07
CA ARG A 124 10.76 -22.40 -5.97
C ARG A 124 9.76 -23.28 -5.26
N ILE A 125 8.51 -23.27 -5.71
CA ILE A 125 7.46 -24.15 -5.24
C ILE A 125 7.52 -25.40 -6.13
N ASN A 126 8.10 -26.47 -5.59
CA ASN A 126 8.30 -27.72 -6.33
C ASN A 126 6.99 -28.52 -6.45
N ARG A 127 6.10 -28.34 -5.47
CA ARG A 127 4.80 -29.00 -5.40
C ARG A 127 3.83 -28.09 -4.68
N ALA A 128 2.60 -28.03 -5.17
CA ALA A 128 1.47 -27.40 -4.50
C ALA A 128 0.25 -28.33 -4.53
N VAL A 129 -0.47 -28.37 -3.41
CA VAL A 129 -1.77 -29.03 -3.28
C VAL A 129 -2.74 -28.01 -2.70
N ASP A 130 -3.85 -27.78 -3.38
CA ASP A 130 -4.95 -26.97 -2.85
C ASP A 130 -5.63 -27.73 -1.71
N LEU A 131 -5.66 -27.12 -0.52
CA LEU A 131 -6.21 -27.73 0.68
C LEU A 131 -7.74 -27.84 0.66
N ASN A 132 -8.42 -27.03 -0.15
CA ASN A 132 -9.88 -27.08 -0.25
C ASN A 132 -10.32 -28.22 -1.17
N THR A 133 -9.59 -28.45 -2.27
CA THR A 133 -9.97 -29.43 -3.30
C THR A 133 -9.17 -30.73 -3.22
N GLY A 134 -8.05 -30.75 -2.50
CA GLY A 134 -7.11 -31.87 -2.45
C GLY A 134 -6.34 -32.09 -3.77
N LYS A 135 -6.50 -31.21 -4.77
CA LYS A 135 -5.91 -31.38 -6.10
C LYS A 135 -4.50 -30.83 -6.15
N PHE A 136 -3.65 -31.50 -6.93
CA PHE A 136 -2.33 -30.99 -7.28
C PHE A 136 -2.45 -29.77 -8.19
N VAL A 137 -1.58 -28.79 -7.96
CA VAL A 137 -1.55 -27.52 -8.69
C VAL A 137 -0.15 -27.33 -9.28
N ASN A 138 -0.07 -27.17 -10.61
CA ASN A 138 1.19 -27.02 -11.33
C ASN A 138 1.77 -25.60 -11.20
N ASP A 139 0.92 -24.58 -11.33
CA ASP A 139 1.28 -23.18 -11.14
C ASP A 139 0.41 -22.59 -10.03
N LEU A 140 0.98 -22.49 -8.83
CA LEU A 140 0.25 -22.03 -7.65
C LEU A 140 -0.19 -20.58 -7.80
N ALA A 141 0.64 -19.70 -8.37
CA ALA A 141 0.30 -18.30 -8.54
C ALA A 141 -0.90 -18.13 -9.47
N GLN A 142 -0.87 -18.75 -10.65
CA GLN A 142 -1.97 -18.66 -11.61
C GLN A 142 -3.25 -19.29 -11.07
N HIS A 143 -3.14 -20.44 -10.42
CA HIS A 143 -4.30 -21.09 -9.78
C HIS A 143 -4.93 -20.21 -8.70
N ALA A 144 -4.11 -19.58 -7.85
CA ALA A 144 -4.59 -18.69 -6.80
C ALA A 144 -5.22 -17.40 -7.36
N ILE A 145 -4.70 -16.87 -8.48
CA ILE A 145 -5.31 -15.74 -9.19
C ILE A 145 -6.68 -16.14 -9.78
N ALA A 146 -6.76 -17.33 -10.40
CA ALA A 146 -8.00 -17.83 -10.99
C ALA A 146 -9.05 -18.22 -9.93
N SER A 147 -8.61 -18.61 -8.74
CA SER A 147 -9.48 -18.94 -7.60
C SER A 147 -10.02 -17.71 -6.86
N PHE A 148 -9.72 -16.50 -7.35
CA PHE A 148 -10.25 -15.27 -6.78
C PHE A 148 -11.66 -15.00 -7.33
N ASP A 149 -12.65 -15.00 -6.45
CA ASP A 149 -14.08 -15.02 -6.77
C ASP A 149 -14.76 -13.64 -6.81
N ASP A 150 -14.11 -12.60 -6.28
CA ASP A 150 -14.68 -11.26 -6.22
C ASP A 150 -14.43 -10.46 -7.52
N LEU A 151 -15.33 -10.63 -8.49
CA LEU A 151 -15.28 -9.96 -9.80
C LEU A 151 -15.26 -8.42 -9.69
N ALA A 152 -15.98 -7.86 -8.70
CA ALA A 152 -16.06 -6.42 -8.52
C ALA A 152 -14.70 -5.86 -8.09
N ILE A 153 -14.08 -6.48 -7.08
CA ILE A 153 -12.73 -6.13 -6.64
C ILE A 153 -11.72 -6.37 -7.77
N GLN A 154 -11.83 -7.47 -8.52
CA GLN A 154 -10.91 -7.79 -9.60
C GLN A 154 -10.91 -6.72 -10.69
N LYS A 155 -12.09 -6.24 -11.12
CA LYS A 155 -12.20 -5.17 -12.12
C LYS A 155 -11.54 -3.88 -11.61
N THR A 156 -11.81 -3.48 -10.37
CA THR A 156 -11.20 -2.28 -9.79
C THR A 156 -9.68 -2.42 -9.67
N TRP A 157 -9.18 -3.58 -9.24
CA TRP A 157 -7.74 -3.87 -9.18
C TRP A 157 -7.07 -3.80 -10.54
N GLN A 158 -7.72 -4.26 -11.61
CA GLN A 158 -7.20 -4.14 -12.97
C GLN A 158 -7.09 -2.66 -13.39
N THR A 159 -8.14 -1.86 -13.12
CA THR A 159 -8.15 -0.43 -13.44
C THR A 159 -7.04 0.34 -12.74
N ILE A 160 -6.74 -0.01 -11.49
CA ILE A 160 -5.71 0.69 -10.70
C ILE A 160 -4.41 -0.09 -10.54
N GLY A 161 -4.21 -1.18 -11.28
CA GLY A 161 -3.10 -2.11 -11.06
C GLY A 161 -1.73 -1.43 -11.03
N TYR A 162 -1.53 -0.45 -11.90
CA TYR A 162 -0.31 0.36 -11.92
C TYR A 162 -0.14 1.21 -10.67
N GLU A 163 -1.23 1.70 -10.07
CA GLU A 163 -1.25 2.55 -8.88
C GLU A 163 -1.26 1.77 -7.55
N MET A 164 -1.42 0.44 -7.59
CA MET A 164 -1.52 -0.40 -6.38
C MET A 164 -0.29 -0.28 -5.47
N MET A 165 0.93 -0.18 -6.00
CA MET A 165 2.12 -0.01 -5.17
C MET A 165 2.14 1.32 -4.42
N ALA A 166 1.67 2.40 -5.05
CA ALA A 166 1.52 3.69 -4.39
C ALA A 166 0.50 3.62 -3.25
N LEU A 167 -0.66 2.99 -3.49
CA LEU A 167 -1.65 2.76 -2.44
C LEU A 167 -1.14 1.87 -1.32
N TYR A 168 -0.30 0.89 -1.65
CA TYR A 168 0.28 0.00 -0.66
C TYR A 168 1.24 0.74 0.29
N LEU A 169 2.05 1.64 -0.28
CA LEU A 169 2.95 2.51 0.46
C LEU A 169 2.19 3.56 1.30
N LEU A 170 1.16 4.20 0.74
CA LEU A 170 0.33 5.17 1.46
C LEU A 170 -0.51 4.52 2.55
N GLY A 171 -1.05 3.31 2.29
CA GLY A 171 -1.79 2.54 3.28
C GLY A 171 -0.95 2.13 4.49
N PHE A 172 0.36 1.89 4.29
CA PHE A 172 1.30 1.67 5.40
C PHE A 172 1.30 2.85 6.37
N LEU A 173 1.35 4.08 5.83
CA LEU A 173 1.35 5.32 6.62
C LEU A 173 0.04 5.49 7.38
N CYS A 174 -1.11 5.31 6.74
CA CYS A 174 -2.42 5.43 7.40
C CYS A 174 -2.68 4.36 8.48
N CYS A 175 -1.91 3.27 8.51
CA CYS A 175 -2.13 2.16 9.44
C CYS A 175 -1.15 2.14 10.62
N THR A 176 -0.27 3.14 10.75
CA THR A 176 0.62 3.33 11.91
C THR A 176 -0.19 3.32 13.22
N ASP A 177 -1.32 4.04 13.23
CA ASP A 177 -2.23 4.15 14.38
C ASP A 177 -3.35 3.10 14.42
N ARG A 178 -3.24 2.06 13.57
CA ARG A 178 -4.22 0.96 13.42
C ARG A 178 -5.63 1.40 13.00
N ARG A 179 -5.82 2.66 12.63
CA ARG A 179 -7.10 3.22 12.19
C ARG A 179 -6.85 4.17 11.04
N MET A 180 -7.59 3.98 9.96
CA MET A 180 -7.55 4.86 8.80
C MET A 180 -8.76 5.80 8.84
N LEU A 181 -8.50 7.10 8.93
CA LEU A 181 -9.53 8.13 8.99
C LEU A 181 -10.16 8.35 7.61
N LYS A 182 -11.40 8.87 7.58
CA LYS A 182 -12.07 9.22 6.32
C LYS A 182 -11.26 10.24 5.52
N THR A 183 -10.71 11.25 6.18
CA THR A 183 -9.89 12.30 5.56
C THR A 183 -8.63 11.74 4.88
N GLU A 184 -8.00 10.72 5.45
CA GLU A 184 -6.84 10.05 4.85
C GLU A 184 -7.25 9.26 3.60
N ARG A 185 -8.39 8.56 3.68
CA ARG A 185 -8.99 7.89 2.49
C ARG A 185 -9.32 8.88 1.39
N ASP A 186 -9.86 10.05 1.72
CA ASP A 186 -10.17 11.11 0.76
C ASP A 186 -8.89 11.61 0.06
N ILE A 187 -7.77 11.71 0.78
CA ILE A 187 -6.45 12.06 0.21
C ILE A 187 -5.98 10.99 -0.78
N MET A 188 -6.11 9.70 -0.42
CA MET A 188 -5.75 8.57 -1.29
C MET A 188 -6.66 8.46 -2.52
N ALA A 189 -7.97 8.68 -2.35
CA ALA A 189 -8.91 8.76 -3.47
C ALA A 189 -8.55 9.93 -4.40
N GLY A 190 -8.19 11.08 -3.81
CA GLY A 190 -7.70 12.23 -4.57
C GLY A 190 -6.42 11.94 -5.34
N TYR A 191 -5.49 11.16 -4.79
CA TYR A 191 -4.31 10.68 -5.52
C TYR A 191 -4.71 9.86 -6.76
N LEU A 192 -5.61 8.88 -6.59
CA LEU A 192 -6.07 8.04 -7.69
C LEU A 192 -6.77 8.84 -8.79
N LYS A 193 -7.67 9.76 -8.42
CA LYS A 193 -8.38 10.61 -9.39
C LYS A 193 -7.43 11.50 -10.19
N ARG A 194 -6.34 12.00 -9.59
CA ARG A 194 -5.31 12.78 -10.32
C ARG A 194 -4.54 11.91 -11.31
N ARG A 195 -4.18 10.68 -10.94
CA ARG A 195 -3.40 9.76 -11.78
C ARG A 195 -4.26 9.04 -12.83
N ARG A 196 -5.55 8.86 -12.54
CA ARG A 196 -6.55 8.15 -13.35
C ARG A 196 -7.88 8.91 -13.28
N PRO A 197 -8.07 9.97 -14.08
CA PRO A 197 -9.30 10.78 -14.05
C PRO A 197 -10.58 9.99 -14.31
N ASP A 198 -10.49 8.93 -15.11
CA ASP A 198 -11.63 8.08 -15.49
C ASP A 198 -12.05 7.09 -14.38
N ILE A 199 -11.36 7.08 -13.24
CA ILE A 199 -11.69 6.16 -12.16
C ILE A 199 -12.94 6.62 -11.42
N VAL A 200 -13.96 5.78 -11.45
CA VAL A 200 -15.11 5.86 -10.52
C VAL A 200 -14.82 4.92 -9.37
N LEU A 201 -14.53 5.48 -8.20
CA LEU A 201 -14.20 4.73 -6.99
C LEU A 201 -14.96 5.30 -5.80
N GLU A 202 -15.80 4.47 -5.21
CA GLU A 202 -16.54 4.78 -3.98
C GLU A 202 -15.66 4.54 -2.74
N ASP A 203 -15.93 5.28 -1.65
CA ASP A 203 -15.14 5.23 -0.41
C ASP A 203 -15.06 3.81 0.17
N ASP A 204 -16.17 3.07 0.13
CA ASP A 204 -16.28 1.71 0.66
C ASP A 204 -15.51 0.68 -0.19
N GLN A 205 -15.41 0.92 -1.50
CA GLN A 205 -14.59 0.11 -2.40
C GLN A 205 -13.11 0.32 -2.10
N LEU A 206 -12.67 1.58 -1.97
CA LEU A 206 -11.29 1.90 -1.61
C LEU A 206 -10.92 1.27 -0.26
N GLU A 207 -11.78 1.39 0.75
CA GLU A 207 -11.53 0.80 2.07
C GLU A 207 -11.41 -0.74 2.00
N ARG A 208 -12.32 -1.42 1.30
CA ARG A 208 -12.26 -2.88 1.09
C ARG A 208 -10.97 -3.29 0.39
N MET A 209 -10.54 -2.53 -0.60
CA MET A 209 -9.30 -2.78 -1.32
C MET A 209 -8.07 -2.62 -0.41
N LEU A 210 -7.99 -1.53 0.36
CA LEU A 210 -6.86 -1.29 1.27
C LEU A 210 -6.76 -2.35 2.36
N LYS A 211 -7.90 -2.77 2.94
CA LYS A 211 -7.93 -3.88 3.91
C LYS A 211 -7.36 -5.17 3.33
N ARG A 212 -7.70 -5.48 2.07
CA ARG A 212 -7.25 -6.71 1.39
C ARG A 212 -5.80 -6.64 0.94
N LEU A 213 -5.36 -5.46 0.53
CA LEU A 213 -3.97 -5.17 0.20
C LEU A 213 -3.05 -5.44 1.39
N GLY A 214 -3.53 -5.15 2.61
CA GLY A 214 -2.76 -5.31 3.84
C GLY A 214 -1.65 -4.27 3.97
N MET A 215 -0.70 -4.51 4.87
CA MET A 215 0.42 -3.60 5.12
C MET A 215 1.74 -4.23 4.64
N PRO A 216 2.65 -3.44 4.05
CA PRO A 216 4.03 -3.88 3.84
C PRO A 216 4.72 -4.02 5.18
N ASP A 217 5.54 -5.06 5.29
CA ASP A 217 6.55 -5.06 6.34
C ASP A 217 7.59 -3.96 6.03
N PRO A 218 8.32 -3.46 7.05
CA PRO A 218 9.28 -2.37 6.85
C PRO A 218 10.37 -2.66 5.81
N ARG A 219 10.73 -3.93 5.59
CA ARG A 219 11.75 -4.33 4.60
C ARG A 219 11.15 -4.26 3.20
N GLN A 220 9.96 -4.81 3.02
CA GLN A 220 9.21 -4.73 1.77
C GLN A 220 8.94 -3.27 1.39
N PHE A 221 8.55 -2.43 2.35
CA PHE A 221 8.37 -1.00 2.15
C PHE A 221 9.63 -0.35 1.57
N LYS A 222 10.77 -0.49 2.26
CA LYS A 222 12.07 0.06 1.82
C LYS A 222 12.45 -0.44 0.43
N LYS A 223 12.20 -1.73 0.17
CA LYS A 223 12.50 -2.35 -1.13
C LYS A 223 11.65 -1.76 -2.25
N ILE A 224 10.34 -1.58 -2.04
CA ILE A 224 9.45 -0.96 -3.04
C ILE A 224 9.90 0.47 -3.33
N VAL A 225 10.19 1.28 -2.31
CA VAL A 225 10.69 2.67 -2.50
C VAL A 225 12.00 2.68 -3.28
N SER A 226 12.95 1.81 -2.91
CA SER A 226 14.22 1.67 -3.62
C SER A 226 14.04 1.24 -5.08
N ASP A 227 13.11 0.31 -5.36
CA ASP A 227 12.80 -0.14 -6.71
C ASP A 227 12.18 0.99 -7.53
N MET A 228 11.27 1.78 -6.95
CA MET A 228 10.67 2.94 -7.62
C MET A 228 11.73 3.99 -7.99
N LYS A 229 12.66 4.26 -7.07
CA LYS A 229 13.80 5.14 -7.31
C LYS A 229 14.67 4.61 -8.45
N ALA A 230 14.98 3.32 -8.44
CA ALA A 230 15.80 2.68 -9.48
C ALA A 230 15.12 2.67 -10.86
N THR A 231 13.80 2.60 -10.92
CA THR A 231 13.05 2.74 -12.19
C THR A 231 12.99 4.16 -12.74
N GLY A 232 13.43 5.17 -11.97
CA GLY A 232 13.41 6.57 -12.40
C GLY A 232 12.04 7.23 -12.37
N ASP A 233 11.04 6.62 -11.72
CA ASP A 233 9.67 7.17 -11.60
C ASP A 233 9.58 8.25 -10.51
N THR A 234 10.39 9.30 -10.67
CA THR A 234 10.55 10.38 -9.69
C THR A 234 9.29 11.23 -9.55
N THR A 235 8.55 11.45 -10.64
CA THR A 235 7.26 12.17 -10.62
C THR A 235 6.27 11.46 -9.71
N ARG A 236 6.14 10.14 -9.84
CA ARG A 236 5.23 9.37 -9.01
C ARG A 236 5.69 9.33 -7.55
N LEU A 237 6.99 9.21 -7.29
CA LEU A 237 7.54 9.33 -5.93
C LEU A 237 7.23 10.70 -5.32
N CYS A 238 7.31 11.78 -6.11
CA CYS A 238 6.90 13.12 -5.65
C CYS A 238 5.41 13.18 -5.29
N ASP A 239 4.54 12.60 -6.12
CA ASP A 239 3.09 12.56 -5.87
C ASP A 239 2.77 11.76 -4.59
N ILE A 240 3.48 10.64 -4.37
CA ILE A 240 3.35 9.82 -3.15
C ILE A 240 3.84 10.61 -1.93
N ALA A 241 4.99 11.30 -2.03
CA ALA A 241 5.54 12.11 -0.95
C ALA A 241 4.57 13.25 -0.54
N ASP A 242 3.97 13.93 -1.53
CA ASP A 242 2.94 14.95 -1.29
C ASP A 242 1.74 14.37 -0.53
N CYS A 243 1.22 13.23 -0.98
CA CYS A 243 0.14 12.55 -0.30
C CYS A 243 0.50 12.11 1.12
N ALA A 244 1.70 11.59 1.34
CA ALA A 244 2.19 11.20 2.65
C ALA A 244 2.25 12.39 3.62
N MET A 245 2.76 13.55 3.17
CA MET A 245 2.77 14.77 3.96
C MET A 245 1.35 15.24 4.33
N ARG A 246 0.42 15.19 3.37
CA ARG A 246 -0.99 15.56 3.60
C ARG A 246 -1.68 14.62 4.58
N ILE A 247 -1.37 13.32 4.55
CA ILE A 247 -1.89 12.32 5.49
C ILE A 247 -1.38 12.62 6.90
N ALA A 248 -0.07 12.80 7.08
CA ALA A 248 0.49 13.13 8.40
C ALA A 248 -0.04 14.47 8.95
N ALA A 249 -0.31 15.44 8.07
CA ALA A 249 -0.92 16.72 8.44
C ALA A 249 -2.39 16.61 8.89
N THR A 250 -3.06 15.46 8.72
CA THR A 250 -4.40 15.25 9.29
C THR A 250 -4.38 15.08 10.81
N GLN A 251 -3.20 14.77 11.37
CA GLN A 251 -2.99 14.62 12.80
C GLN A 251 -2.33 15.87 13.39
N LYS A 252 -2.57 16.13 14.69
CA LYS A 252 -1.93 17.26 15.38
C LYS A 252 -0.42 17.07 15.54
N THR A 253 0.00 15.83 15.75
CA THR A 253 1.40 15.47 16.03
C THR A 253 1.73 14.23 15.22
N ALA A 254 2.58 14.38 14.20
CA ALA A 254 3.04 13.24 13.40
C ALA A 254 3.93 12.30 14.24
N ASP A 255 3.65 11.00 14.15
CA ASP A 255 4.43 9.96 14.82
C ASP A 255 5.87 9.91 14.26
N PRO A 256 6.91 9.57 15.06
CA PRO A 256 8.28 9.45 14.56
C PRO A 256 8.43 8.52 13.35
N LEU A 257 7.62 7.45 13.26
CA LEU A 257 7.62 6.54 12.12
C LEU A 257 7.10 7.22 10.85
N GLU A 258 6.04 8.04 10.96
CA GLU A 258 5.50 8.78 9.82
C GLU A 258 6.51 9.78 9.27
N LYS A 259 7.20 10.49 10.16
CA LYS A 259 8.28 11.42 9.78
C LYS A 259 9.39 10.69 9.02
N ALA A 260 9.84 9.54 9.53
CA ALA A 260 10.86 8.73 8.88
C ALA A 260 10.42 8.20 7.51
N VAL A 261 9.14 7.84 7.37
CA VAL A 261 8.55 7.41 6.09
C VAL A 261 8.51 8.57 5.09
N ILE A 262 8.09 9.76 5.52
CA ILE A 262 8.05 10.96 4.67
C ILE A 262 9.45 11.34 4.19
N GLU A 263 10.43 11.35 5.10
CA GLU A 263 11.83 11.62 4.78
C GLU A 263 12.36 10.63 3.73
N MET A 264 12.02 9.35 3.86
CA MET A 264 12.41 8.33 2.88
C MET A 264 11.81 8.58 1.49
N PHE A 265 10.54 9.02 1.40
CA PHE A 265 9.95 9.39 0.11
C PHE A 265 10.58 10.64 -0.48
N GLN A 266 10.87 11.64 0.34
CA GLN A 266 11.54 12.88 -0.07
C GLN A 266 12.94 12.58 -0.64
N GLU A 267 13.75 11.83 0.09
CA GLU A 267 15.08 11.39 -0.35
C GLU A 267 15.01 10.54 -1.65
N ALA A 268 14.01 9.67 -1.76
CA ALA A 268 13.81 8.85 -2.95
C ALA A 268 13.39 9.68 -4.17
N SER A 269 12.56 10.70 -3.95
CA SER A 269 12.08 11.60 -5.01
C SER A 269 13.12 12.62 -5.49
N GLY A 270 14.23 12.79 -4.75
CA GLY A 270 15.23 13.81 -5.00
C GLY A 270 14.82 15.22 -4.55
N LYS A 271 13.64 15.38 -3.95
CA LYS A 271 13.22 16.63 -3.30
C LYS A 271 13.68 16.64 -1.84
N VAL A 272 14.65 17.48 -1.52
CA VAL A 272 14.90 17.85 -0.13
C VAL A 272 13.95 19.00 0.21
N ILE A 273 12.78 18.69 0.78
CA ILE A 273 11.93 19.71 1.39
C ILE A 273 12.33 19.74 2.87
N PRO A 274 12.87 20.85 3.39
CA PRO A 274 13.19 20.93 4.81
C PRO A 274 11.91 20.70 5.64
N ILE A 275 11.90 19.66 6.47
CA ILE A 275 10.84 19.42 7.45
C ILE A 275 11.03 20.47 8.54
N ASP A 276 10.35 21.59 8.38
CA ASP A 276 10.50 22.72 9.26
C ASP A 276 9.83 22.37 10.61
N ASN A 277 10.64 22.06 11.63
CA ASN A 277 10.19 21.56 12.95
C ASN A 277 9.36 22.57 13.77
N GLY A 278 8.97 23.69 13.18
CA GLY A 278 8.14 24.72 13.80
C GLY A 278 7.17 25.43 12.85
N CYS A 279 7.08 25.04 11.57
CA CYS A 279 6.17 25.70 10.64
C CYS A 279 4.79 25.04 10.72
N GLN A 280 3.81 25.79 11.23
CA GLN A 280 2.41 25.45 11.06
C GLN A 280 2.13 25.42 9.56
N ILE A 281 2.07 24.23 8.98
CA ILE A 281 1.52 24.05 7.62
C ILE A 281 0.09 24.58 7.72
N GLN A 282 -0.14 25.78 7.20
CA GLN A 282 -1.50 26.25 6.95
C GLN A 282 -2.07 25.29 5.93
N VAL A 283 -2.81 24.28 6.41
CA VAL A 283 -3.71 23.49 5.59
C VAL A 283 -4.54 24.52 4.86
N ILE A 284 -4.33 24.65 3.55
CA ILE A 284 -5.25 25.37 2.69
C ILE A 284 -6.53 24.56 2.81
N ALA A 285 -7.37 24.96 3.77
CA ALA A 285 -8.67 24.35 3.98
C ALA A 285 -9.34 24.36 2.62
N ALA A 286 -9.71 23.18 2.14
CA ALA A 286 -10.55 23.05 0.96
C ALA A 286 -11.66 24.09 1.13
N ARG A 287 -11.71 25.07 0.23
CA ARG A 287 -12.70 26.14 0.28
C ARG A 287 -14.05 25.45 0.44
N LYS A 288 -14.64 25.59 1.62
CA LYS A 288 -16.02 25.21 1.86
C LYS A 288 -16.80 26.08 0.90
N GLU A 289 -17.32 25.48 -0.17
CA GLU A 289 -18.23 26.19 -1.06
C GLU A 289 -19.30 26.86 -0.20
N PRO A 290 -19.61 28.15 -0.43
CA PRO A 290 -20.55 28.87 0.38
C PRO A 290 -21.87 28.11 0.36
N SER A 291 -22.24 27.54 1.51
CA SER A 291 -23.55 26.96 1.71
C SER A 291 -24.56 28.07 1.44
N THR A 292 -25.31 27.92 0.36
CA THR A 292 -26.47 28.74 0.06
C THR A 292 -27.38 28.82 1.30
N PRO A 293 -27.94 30.00 1.63
CA PRO A 293 -28.90 30.11 2.72
C PRO A 293 -30.06 29.17 2.47
N ARG A 294 -30.40 28.35 3.47
CA ARG A 294 -31.71 27.68 3.53
C ARG A 294 -32.73 28.74 3.89
N GLU A 295 -33.24 29.43 2.87
CA GLU A 295 -34.53 30.11 2.95
C GLU A 295 -35.67 29.10 2.81
N GLY A 296 -36.77 29.46 3.44
CA GLY A 296 -37.85 28.57 3.82
C GLY A 296 -38.68 28.01 2.68
N ARG A 297 -39.64 27.18 3.12
CA ARG A 297 -40.73 26.60 2.33
C ARG A 297 -41.29 27.58 1.31
N GLU A 298 -41.24 27.19 0.04
CA GLU A 298 -42.29 27.54 -0.92
C GLU A 298 -42.65 26.31 -1.76
N THR A 299 -43.96 26.17 -1.90
CA THR A 299 -44.71 25.15 -2.63
C THR A 299 -44.45 25.23 -4.13
N TRP A 300 -44.07 24.12 -4.75
CA TRP A 300 -44.14 23.98 -6.20
C TRP A 300 -45.46 23.32 -6.60
N ARG A 301 -46.38 24.14 -7.10
CA ARG A 301 -47.45 23.73 -8.02
C ARG A 301 -46.82 23.48 -9.38
N CYS A 302 -47.02 22.30 -9.94
CA CYS A 302 -46.84 22.08 -11.37
C CYS A 302 -48.20 22.21 -12.05
N THR A 303 -48.35 23.21 -12.90
CA THR A 303 -49.44 23.33 -13.89
C THR A 303 -48.84 23.27 -15.29
N GLY A 304 -49.33 22.32 -16.09
CA GLY A 304 -49.09 22.17 -17.53
C GLY A 304 -47.72 21.58 -17.86
N GLY A 305 -47.56 20.51 -18.62
CA GLY A 305 -48.46 19.85 -19.54
C GLY A 305 -47.62 19.49 -20.76
N GLU A 306 -47.30 18.22 -20.94
CA GLU A 306 -47.09 17.57 -22.24
C GLU A 306 -46.98 16.05 -22.01
N THR A 307 -47.99 15.36 -22.51
CA THR A 307 -48.19 13.91 -22.39
C THR A 307 -47.39 13.19 -23.47
N TYR A 308 -46.45 12.33 -23.06
CA TYR A 308 -46.02 11.20 -23.89
C TYR A 308 -46.66 9.93 -23.33
N ASN A 309 -47.62 9.39 -24.08
CA ASN A 309 -48.21 8.07 -23.85
C ASN A 309 -47.16 7.00 -24.13
N TYR A 310 -46.76 6.25 -23.10
CA TYR A 310 -46.14 4.95 -23.28
C TYR A 310 -47.23 3.88 -23.10
N ASP A 311 -47.52 3.21 -24.22
CA ASP A 311 -48.40 2.05 -24.33
C ASP A 311 -47.72 0.85 -23.67
N THR A 312 -48.31 0.34 -22.59
CA THR A 312 -47.91 -0.90 -21.91
C THR A 312 -48.90 -2.03 -22.21
N SER A 313 -49.14 -2.29 -23.48
CA SER A 313 -49.75 -3.53 -23.94
C SER A 313 -48.69 -4.42 -24.60
N ASN A 314 -48.02 -5.28 -23.80
CA ASN A 314 -47.52 -6.60 -24.22
C ASN A 314 -46.78 -7.30 -23.06
N HIS A 315 -47.56 -7.92 -22.17
CA HIS A 315 -47.12 -9.01 -21.31
C HIS A 315 -47.66 -10.33 -21.88
N PRO A 316 -46.82 -11.30 -22.29
CA PRO A 316 -47.30 -12.65 -22.54
C PRO A 316 -47.44 -13.43 -21.23
N ALA A 317 -48.64 -13.99 -21.06
CA ALA A 317 -49.08 -14.74 -19.90
C ALA A 317 -48.35 -16.08 -19.72
N THR A 318 -48.12 -16.41 -18.45
CA THR A 318 -47.77 -17.73 -17.92
C THR A 318 -48.89 -18.75 -18.21
N ARG A 319 -48.54 -19.90 -18.79
CA ARG A 319 -49.46 -21.03 -18.97
C ARG A 319 -49.11 -22.14 -17.96
N LYS A 320 -50.05 -22.41 -17.05
CA LYS A 320 -50.11 -23.65 -16.26
C LYS A 320 -50.48 -24.81 -17.18
N GLY A 321 -49.85 -25.96 -16.96
CA GLY A 321 -50.27 -27.24 -17.53
C GLY A 321 -49.90 -28.36 -16.58
N THR A 322 -50.90 -28.87 -15.86
CA THR A 322 -50.88 -30.13 -15.13
C THR A 322 -51.21 -31.27 -16.10
N ARG A 323 -50.37 -32.30 -16.13
CA ARG A 323 -50.74 -33.71 -16.14
C ARG A 323 -49.53 -34.54 -15.70
#